data_AF-A0A8B9KE02-F1
#
_entry.id   AF-A0A8B9KE02-F1
#
_cell.length_a   1.000
_cell.length_b   1.000
_cell.length_c   1.000
_cell.angle_alpha   90.00
_cell.angle_beta   90.00
_cell.angle_gamma   90.00
#
_symmetry.space_group_name_H-M   'P 1'
#
loop_
_entity.id
_entity.type
_entity.pdbx_description
1 polymer ?
#
loop_
_entity_poly.entity_id
_entity_poly.type
_entity_poly.pdbx_seq_one_letter_code
_entity_poly.pdbx_strand_id
1 'polypeptide(L)'
;MLMKEYRICMPLTVEEYQIGQLYMISKHSHEQSGGGEGVEVVRNEPDTHPVYGLGQVTEKRIYLNSKLPSWMRKFVPMIFYVTETAWNFYPYTCSFLPKLNIRIETRFENDNGSNENVSPDTHTHTNIQDILLVGHRQAVAWTDEWHGMSLEEVREFEKKLQLETNKLKICTDVPLLYLECSGSARQVFSVYFGAEATRRM
;
A
#
# COMPACT_ATOMS: atom_id res chain seq x y z
N MET A 1 -10.27 18.53 7.62
CA MET A 1 -9.88 17.29 6.90
C MET A 1 -8.58 17.60 6.20
N LEU A 2 -7.46 16.99 6.60
CA LEU A 2 -6.20 17.23 5.89
C LEU A 2 -6.23 16.42 4.61
N MET A 3 -6.09 17.10 3.46
CA MET A 3 -5.86 16.47 2.18
C MET A 3 -4.47 16.80 1.66
N LYS A 4 -3.85 15.83 1.00
CA LYS A 4 -2.61 16.01 0.28
C LYS A 4 -2.57 15.05 -0.89
N GLU A 5 -2.14 15.57 -2.03
CA GLU A 5 -1.84 14.82 -3.24
C GLU A 5 -0.34 14.49 -3.29
N TYR A 6 0.01 13.24 -3.60
CA TYR A 6 1.37 12.90 -4.00
C TYR A 6 1.37 12.38 -5.43
N ARG A 7 2.26 12.96 -6.24
CA ARG A 7 2.48 12.59 -7.63
C ARG A 7 3.78 11.83 -7.75
N ILE A 8 3.75 10.59 -8.24
CA ILE A 8 4.97 9.80 -8.45
C ILE A 8 5.06 9.43 -9.93
N CYS A 9 6.03 10.00 -10.62
CA CYS A 9 6.31 9.68 -12.00
C CYS A 9 7.20 8.45 -12.08
N MET A 10 6.76 7.43 -12.82
CA MET A 10 7.49 6.17 -12.99
C MET A 10 7.84 5.95 -14.47
N PRO A 11 9.04 5.42 -14.79
CA PRO A 11 9.46 5.11 -16.17
C PRO A 11 8.92 3.76 -16.63
N LEU A 12 7.63 3.51 -16.42
CA LEU A 12 6.93 2.24 -16.69
C LEU A 12 5.60 2.55 -17.38
N THR A 13 4.98 1.58 -18.05
CA THR A 13 3.57 1.72 -18.44
C THR A 13 2.64 1.44 -17.26
N VAL A 14 1.37 1.82 -17.39
CA VAL A 14 0.31 1.48 -16.44
C VAL A 14 0.25 -0.03 -16.25
N GLU A 15 0.28 -0.80 -17.34
CA GLU A 15 0.23 -2.27 -17.31
C GLU A 15 1.46 -2.88 -16.62
N GLU A 16 2.67 -2.39 -16.91
CA GLU A 16 3.90 -2.84 -16.25
C GLU A 16 3.85 -2.56 -14.74
N TYR A 17 3.39 -1.36 -14.36
CA TYR A 17 3.25 -0.98 -12.97
C TYR A 17 2.20 -1.81 -12.23
N GLN A 18 1.16 -2.29 -12.93
CA GLN A 18 0.18 -3.20 -12.32
C GLN A 18 0.84 -4.46 -11.76
N ILE A 19 1.83 -5.00 -12.46
CA ILE A 19 2.61 -6.16 -12.03
C ILE A 19 3.60 -5.74 -10.95
N GLY A 20 4.37 -4.67 -11.21
CA GLY A 20 5.39 -4.17 -10.27
C GLY A 20 4.83 -3.78 -8.90
N GLN A 21 3.63 -3.19 -8.84
CA GLN A 21 3.00 -2.82 -7.57
C GLN A 21 2.65 -4.06 -6.73
N LEU A 22 2.13 -5.12 -7.35
CA LEU A 22 1.71 -6.33 -6.65
C LEU A 22 2.96 -7.02 -6.10
N TYR A 23 3.98 -7.16 -6.95
CA TYR A 23 5.27 -7.71 -6.58
C TYR A 23 5.91 -6.94 -5.40
N MET A 24 6.02 -5.61 -5.53
CA MET A 24 6.58 -4.73 -4.51
C MET A 24 5.83 -4.86 -3.18
N ILE A 25 4.50 -4.79 -3.21
CA ILE A 25 3.67 -4.88 -2.00
C ILE A 25 3.88 -6.23 -1.31
N SER A 26 3.86 -7.34 -2.07
CA SER A 26 4.04 -8.68 -1.52
C SER A 26 5.44 -8.87 -0.92
N LYS A 27 6.49 -8.51 -1.67
CA LYS A 27 7.89 -8.66 -1.23
C LYS A 27 8.20 -7.76 -0.03
N HIS A 28 7.82 -6.48 -0.09
CA HIS A 28 8.01 -5.55 1.02
C HIS A 28 7.27 -6.01 2.28
N SER A 29 6.02 -6.48 2.14
CA SER A 29 5.25 -6.98 3.29
C SER A 29 5.95 -8.17 3.95
N HIS A 30 6.54 -9.06 3.15
CA HIS A 30 7.29 -10.22 3.65
C HIS A 30 8.59 -9.82 4.34
N GLU A 31 9.42 -8.96 3.72
CA GLU A 31 10.68 -8.48 4.29
C GLU A 31 10.49 -7.69 5.59
N GLN A 32 9.35 -7.01 5.73
CA GLN A 32 8.99 -6.28 6.95
C GLN A 32 8.36 -7.16 8.03
N SER A 33 8.17 -8.46 7.78
CA SER A 33 7.55 -9.39 8.70
C SER A 33 8.57 -10.35 9.30
N GLY A 34 8.58 -10.45 10.62
CA GLY A 34 9.52 -11.27 11.38
C GLY A 34 9.59 -10.84 12.84
N GLY A 35 10.07 -11.73 13.71
CA GLY A 35 10.32 -11.41 15.12
C GLY A 35 9.09 -10.95 15.92
N GLY A 36 7.88 -11.21 15.42
CA GLY A 36 6.64 -10.79 16.06
C GLY A 36 5.98 -9.53 15.55
N GLU A 37 6.54 -8.96 14.49
CA GLU A 37 6.01 -7.78 13.82
C GLU A 37 5.81 -8.10 12.35
N GLY A 38 5.00 -7.29 11.67
CA GLY A 38 4.75 -7.48 10.24
C GLY A 38 3.29 -7.35 9.84
N VAL A 39 2.98 -7.97 8.71
CA VAL A 39 1.70 -7.87 8.03
C VAL A 39 1.03 -9.24 7.96
N GLU A 40 -0.15 -9.37 8.56
CA GLU A 40 -1.02 -10.52 8.33
C GLU A 40 -2.06 -10.15 7.27
N VAL A 41 -2.18 -10.96 6.22
CA VAL A 41 -3.31 -10.84 5.28
C VAL A 41 -4.43 -11.75 5.77
N VAL A 42 -5.54 -11.15 6.19
CA VAL A 42 -6.71 -11.82 6.77
C VAL A 42 -7.70 -12.21 5.68
N ARG A 43 -7.90 -11.32 4.70
CA ARG A 43 -8.84 -11.49 3.59
C ARG A 43 -8.18 -11.06 2.30
N ASN A 44 -8.37 -11.84 1.23
CA ASN A 44 -7.96 -11.51 -0.13
C ASN A 44 -8.95 -12.18 -1.09
N GLU A 45 -9.93 -11.42 -1.59
CA GLU A 45 -11.06 -11.95 -2.36
C GLU A 45 -11.36 -11.07 -3.58
N PRO A 46 -11.89 -11.65 -4.67
CA PRO A 46 -12.40 -10.86 -5.78
C PRO A 46 -13.61 -10.03 -5.37
N ASP A 47 -13.72 -8.81 -5.90
CA ASP A 47 -14.85 -7.89 -5.67
C ASP A 47 -15.23 -7.20 -6.99
N THR A 48 -16.44 -6.64 -7.07
CA THR A 48 -16.91 -5.92 -8.26
C THR A 48 -17.47 -4.56 -7.88
N HIS A 49 -16.86 -3.50 -8.42
CA HIS A 49 -17.33 -2.13 -8.25
C HIS A 49 -18.30 -1.74 -9.37
N PRO A 50 -19.41 -1.05 -9.10
CA PRO A 50 -20.38 -0.64 -10.12
C PRO A 50 -19.78 0.27 -11.21
N VAL A 51 -18.75 1.05 -10.87
CA VAL A 51 -18.09 2.00 -11.80
C VAL A 51 -16.76 1.47 -12.34
N TYR A 52 -15.97 0.75 -11.53
CA TYR A 52 -14.59 0.38 -11.87
C TYR A 52 -14.45 -1.08 -12.28
N GLY A 53 -15.54 -1.86 -12.25
CA GLY A 53 -15.56 -3.25 -12.69
C GLY A 53 -14.91 -4.21 -11.69
N LEU A 54 -14.31 -5.27 -12.22
CA LEU A 54 -13.70 -6.34 -11.44
C LEU A 54 -12.45 -5.84 -10.71
N GLY A 55 -12.28 -6.29 -9.48
CA GLY A 55 -11.10 -5.99 -8.67
C GLY A 55 -10.93 -6.97 -7.54
N GLN A 56 -10.21 -6.55 -6.52
CA GLN A 56 -9.97 -7.35 -5.32
C GLN A 56 -10.09 -6.50 -4.06
N VAL A 57 -10.64 -7.10 -3.02
CA VAL A 57 -10.64 -6.57 -1.67
C VAL A 57 -9.65 -7.34 -0.82
N THR A 58 -8.81 -6.60 -0.10
CA THR A 58 -7.85 -7.16 0.85
C THR A 58 -8.04 -6.52 2.22
N GLU A 59 -7.93 -7.34 3.26
CA GLU A 59 -7.90 -6.88 4.64
C GLU A 59 -6.60 -7.37 5.27
N LYS A 60 -5.82 -6.42 5.81
CA LYS A 60 -4.53 -6.67 6.43
C LYS A 60 -4.53 -6.18 7.87
N ARG A 61 -3.83 -6.92 8.73
CA ARG A 61 -3.51 -6.52 10.10
C ARG A 61 -2.01 -6.25 10.18
N ILE A 62 -1.65 -5.04 10.57
CA ILE A 62 -0.27 -4.58 10.62
C ILE A 62 0.15 -4.45 12.09
N TYR A 63 1.12 -5.26 12.50
CA TYR A 63 1.69 -5.29 13.85
C TYR A 63 2.91 -4.38 13.89
N LEU A 64 2.84 -3.30 14.67
CA LEU A 64 3.82 -2.19 14.65
C LEU A 64 4.51 -1.96 16.01
N ASN A 65 4.68 -3.00 16.82
CA ASN A 65 5.02 -2.83 18.23
C ASN A 65 6.34 -2.06 18.48
N SER A 66 7.43 -2.42 17.80
CA SER A 66 8.73 -1.73 17.88
C SER A 66 8.81 -0.47 17.02
N LYS A 67 7.95 -0.36 16.00
CA LYS A 67 7.94 0.76 15.04
C LYS A 67 7.23 2.01 15.59
N LEU A 68 6.60 1.92 16.77
CA LEU A 68 6.04 3.09 17.43
C LEU A 68 7.09 3.92 18.18
N PRO A 69 6.95 5.27 18.18
CA PRO A 69 7.70 6.13 19.06
C PRO A 69 7.65 5.66 20.52
N SER A 70 8.79 5.75 21.23
CA SER A 70 8.93 5.24 22.61
C SER A 70 7.91 5.80 23.60
N TRP A 71 7.43 7.02 23.39
CA TRP A 71 6.39 7.62 24.23
C TRP A 71 5.03 6.94 24.03
N MET A 72 4.71 6.50 22.81
CA MET A 72 3.44 5.85 22.46
C MET A 72 3.40 4.40 22.94
N ARG A 73 4.53 3.68 22.89
CA ARG A 73 4.66 2.30 23.42
C ARG A 73 4.29 2.16 24.90
N LYS A 74 4.36 3.24 25.69
CA LYS A 74 3.99 3.22 27.11
C LYS A 74 2.48 3.23 27.38
N PHE A 75 1.68 3.68 26.41
CA PHE A 75 0.23 3.87 26.57
C PHE A 75 -0.60 2.92 25.70
N VAL A 76 0.01 2.35 24.66
CA VAL A 76 -0.66 1.37 23.78
C VAL A 76 -0.46 -0.03 24.37
N PRO A 77 -1.50 -0.87 24.46
CA PRO A 77 -1.37 -2.23 24.95
C PRO A 77 -0.26 -2.98 24.19
N MET A 78 0.43 -3.87 24.90
CA MET A 78 1.63 -4.58 24.46
C MET A 78 1.46 -5.34 23.14
N ILE A 79 0.22 -5.59 22.71
CA ILE A 79 -0.11 -6.21 21.43
C ILE A 79 -1.23 -5.38 20.80
N PHE A 80 -0.88 -4.51 19.85
CA PHE A 80 -1.85 -3.78 19.03
C PHE A 80 -1.52 -3.98 17.56
N TYR A 81 -2.55 -3.99 16.73
CA TYR A 81 -2.42 -3.98 15.28
C TYR A 81 -3.32 -2.91 14.68
N VAL A 82 -2.95 -2.43 13.49
CA VAL A 82 -3.79 -1.56 12.66
C VAL A 82 -4.43 -2.40 11.58
N THR A 83 -5.75 -2.25 11.39
CA THR A 83 -6.45 -2.87 10.27
C THR A 83 -6.39 -1.93 9.07
N GLU A 84 -6.00 -2.46 7.92
CA GLU A 84 -6.10 -1.80 6.63
C GLU A 84 -7.07 -2.60 5.75
N THR A 85 -8.09 -1.94 5.22
CA THR A 85 -8.95 -2.50 4.17
C THR A 85 -8.65 -1.78 2.87
N ALA A 86 -8.26 -2.54 1.83
CA ALA A 86 -7.90 -2.01 0.53
C ALA A 86 -8.72 -2.65 -0.59
N TRP A 87 -9.21 -1.82 -1.50
CA TRP A 87 -9.94 -2.18 -2.70
C TRP A 87 -9.12 -1.81 -3.91
N ASN A 88 -8.65 -2.81 -4.66
CA ASN A 88 -7.88 -2.65 -5.87
C ASN A 88 -8.79 -2.94 -7.08
N PHE A 89 -9.30 -1.87 -7.69
CA PHE A 89 -10.05 -1.88 -8.96
C PHE A 89 -9.19 -1.23 -10.05
N TYR A 90 -7.97 -1.76 -10.23
CA TYR A 90 -6.95 -1.18 -11.10
C TYR A 90 -7.53 -0.71 -12.45
N PRO A 91 -7.28 0.55 -12.89
CA PRO A 91 -6.28 1.52 -12.44
C PRO A 91 -6.72 2.45 -11.28
N TYR A 92 -7.76 2.09 -10.52
CA TYR A 92 -8.15 2.78 -9.29
C TYR A 92 -7.92 1.90 -8.07
N THR A 93 -7.38 2.46 -6.99
CA THR A 93 -7.26 1.76 -5.71
C THR A 93 -7.73 2.66 -4.57
N CYS A 94 -8.33 2.08 -3.54
CA CYS A 94 -8.71 2.81 -2.34
C CYS A 94 -8.33 1.99 -1.12
N SER A 95 -7.61 2.58 -0.17
CA SER A 95 -7.31 1.96 1.14
C SER A 95 -7.88 2.80 2.27
N PHE A 96 -8.30 2.14 3.34
CA PHE A 96 -8.83 2.76 4.53
C PHE A 96 -8.24 2.12 5.79
N LEU A 97 -7.70 2.97 6.67
CA LEU A 97 -7.16 2.59 7.98
C LEU A 97 -8.05 3.22 9.06
N PRO A 98 -9.03 2.48 9.61
CA PRO A 98 -10.06 3.04 10.48
C PRO A 98 -9.49 3.65 11.75
N LYS A 99 -8.51 2.98 12.37
CA LYS A 99 -7.90 3.42 13.64
C LYS A 99 -7.14 4.74 13.52
N LEU A 100 -6.68 5.10 12.32
CA LEU A 100 -6.01 6.39 12.08
C LEU A 100 -6.92 7.34 11.29
N ASN A 101 -8.10 6.85 10.88
CA ASN A 101 -9.02 7.50 9.94
C ASN A 101 -8.27 8.11 8.76
N ILE A 102 -7.38 7.29 8.18
CA ILE A 102 -6.62 7.61 6.98
C ILE A 102 -7.31 6.92 5.81
N ARG A 103 -7.73 7.69 4.82
CA ARG A 103 -8.18 7.18 3.52
C ARG A 103 -7.12 7.48 2.47
N ILE A 104 -6.75 6.53 1.65
CA ILE A 104 -5.80 6.69 0.55
C ILE A 104 -6.52 6.32 -0.74
N GLU A 105 -6.66 7.24 -1.68
CA GLU A 105 -7.24 6.98 -3.00
C GLU A 105 -6.12 7.03 -4.02
N THR A 106 -5.91 6.00 -4.84
CA THR A 106 -4.84 5.96 -5.83
C THR A 106 -5.40 5.92 -7.25
N ARG A 107 -4.84 6.74 -8.15
CA ARG A 107 -5.07 6.67 -9.60
C ARG A 107 -3.78 6.38 -10.34
N PHE A 108 -3.86 5.54 -11.36
CA PHE A 108 -2.76 5.20 -12.26
C PHE A 108 -3.05 5.81 -13.64
N GLU A 109 -2.32 6.86 -14.02
CA GLU A 109 -2.59 7.67 -15.21
C GLU A 109 -1.38 7.71 -16.16
N ASN A 110 -1.61 7.53 -17.45
CA ASN A 110 -0.56 7.57 -18.47
C ASN A 110 -0.28 9.01 -18.93
N ASP A 111 0.28 9.82 -18.03
CA ASP A 111 0.77 11.16 -18.31
C ASP A 111 2.04 11.49 -17.49
N ASN A 112 2.61 12.67 -17.69
CA ASN A 112 3.85 13.11 -17.06
C ASN A 112 3.66 13.78 -15.68
N GLY A 113 2.50 13.61 -15.04
CA GLY A 113 2.11 14.24 -13.79
C GLY A 113 1.61 15.68 -13.94
N SER A 114 1.33 16.14 -15.17
CA SER A 114 0.93 17.53 -15.44
C SER A 114 -0.57 17.80 -15.36
N ASN A 115 -1.42 16.81 -15.06
CA ASN A 115 -2.85 17.05 -14.96
C ASN A 115 -3.17 18.09 -13.88
N GLU A 116 -3.79 19.20 -14.28
CA GLU A 116 -4.35 20.19 -13.37
C GLU A 116 -5.70 19.67 -12.88
N ASN A 117 -5.70 18.95 -11.75
CA ASN A 117 -6.79 18.82 -10.76
C ASN A 117 -6.68 17.49 -9.96
N VAL A 118 -5.98 17.45 -8.81
CA VAL A 118 -6.37 16.53 -7.71
C VAL A 118 -6.06 17.13 -6.31
N SER A 119 -6.75 18.22 -5.99
CA SER A 119 -6.96 18.82 -4.66
C SER A 119 -6.13 20.08 -4.28
N PRO A 120 -6.79 21.12 -3.75
CA PRO A 120 -6.20 22.44 -3.49
C PRO A 120 -5.52 22.63 -2.12
N ASP A 121 -5.35 21.58 -1.30
CA ASP A 121 -4.84 21.74 0.07
C ASP A 121 -3.41 21.21 0.24
N THR A 122 -2.47 22.13 0.47
CA THR A 122 -1.07 21.88 0.82
C THR A 122 -0.89 21.84 2.33
N HIS A 123 -0.99 20.66 2.92
CA HIS A 123 -0.40 20.42 4.24
C HIS A 123 0.39 19.11 4.24
N THR A 124 1.69 19.22 4.49
CA THR A 124 2.67 18.14 4.44
C THR A 124 2.59 17.23 5.68
N HIS A 125 2.03 16.03 5.54
CA HIS A 125 2.36 14.91 6.43
C HIS A 125 3.63 14.23 5.93
N THR A 126 4.74 14.37 6.65
CA THR A 126 6.05 13.83 6.27
C THR A 126 6.09 12.30 6.26
N ASN A 127 5.39 11.65 7.20
CA ASN A 127 5.55 10.20 7.42
C ASN A 127 5.05 9.32 6.26
N ILE A 128 4.02 9.73 5.52
CA ILE A 128 3.47 8.94 4.40
C ILE A 128 4.29 9.15 3.13
N GLN A 129 4.89 10.33 2.97
CA GLN A 129 5.82 10.59 1.88
C GLN A 129 6.99 9.61 1.89
N ASP A 130 7.56 9.35 3.07
CA ASP A 130 8.69 8.43 3.21
C ASP A 130 8.32 6.99 2.86
N ILE A 131 7.14 6.53 3.29
CA ILE A 131 6.63 5.19 2.95
C ILE A 131 6.45 5.05 1.43
N LEU A 132 5.79 6.03 0.81
CA LEU A 132 5.56 6.03 -0.63
C LEU A 132 6.89 6.07 -1.39
N LEU A 133 7.83 6.94 -0.98
CA LEU A 133 9.13 7.07 -1.64
C LEU A 133 9.96 5.78 -1.53
N VAL A 134 10.01 5.16 -0.35
CA VAL A 134 10.75 3.91 -0.13
C VAL A 134 10.16 2.79 -0.98
N GLY A 135 8.84 2.62 -0.97
CA GLY A 135 8.16 1.62 -1.79
C GLY A 135 8.52 1.78 -3.27
N HIS A 136 8.30 2.95 -3.86
CA HIS A 136 8.52 3.15 -5.29
C HIS A 136 10.01 3.03 -5.68
N ARG A 137 10.94 3.43 -4.81
CA ARG A 137 12.37 3.17 -5.01
C ARG A 137 12.68 1.67 -5.05
N GLN A 138 12.06 0.88 -4.18
CA GLN A 138 12.20 -0.57 -4.19
C GLN A 138 11.57 -1.21 -5.43
N ALA A 139 10.40 -0.72 -5.88
CA ALA A 139 9.81 -1.19 -7.15
C ALA A 139 10.77 -1.01 -8.33
N VAL A 140 11.43 0.15 -8.43
CA VAL A 140 12.46 0.39 -9.45
C VAL A 140 13.68 -0.49 -9.22
N ALA A 141 14.15 -0.63 -7.98
CA ALA A 141 15.34 -1.42 -7.66
C ALA A 141 15.15 -2.92 -7.95
N TRP A 142 13.92 -3.43 -7.89
CA TRP A 142 13.58 -4.83 -8.17
C TRP A 142 13.03 -5.04 -9.59
N THR A 143 13.17 -4.07 -10.49
CA THR A 143 12.62 -4.17 -11.86
C THR A 143 13.08 -5.43 -12.57
N ASP A 144 14.35 -5.81 -12.42
CA ASP A 144 14.93 -7.03 -12.98
C ASP A 144 14.30 -8.33 -12.46
N GLU A 145 13.62 -8.30 -11.32
CA GLU A 145 12.96 -9.47 -10.73
C GLU A 145 11.53 -9.67 -11.20
N TRP A 146 10.80 -8.59 -11.54
CA TRP A 146 9.37 -8.67 -11.88
C TRP A 146 9.04 -8.23 -13.31
N HIS A 147 9.94 -7.52 -13.99
CA HIS A 147 9.70 -7.07 -15.35
C HIS A 147 9.56 -8.29 -16.28
N GLY A 148 8.47 -8.30 -17.06
CA GLY A 148 8.13 -9.41 -17.94
C GLY A 148 7.31 -10.54 -17.30
N MET A 149 7.04 -10.50 -15.98
CA MET A 149 6.10 -11.44 -15.37
C MET A 149 4.68 -11.25 -15.92
N SER A 150 3.93 -12.34 -16.02
CA SER A 150 2.50 -12.26 -16.30
C SER A 150 1.71 -11.85 -15.04
N LEU A 151 0.46 -11.41 -15.25
CA LEU A 151 -0.44 -11.13 -14.13
C LEU A 151 -0.69 -12.39 -13.29
N GLU A 152 -0.77 -13.56 -13.91
CA GLU A 152 -0.93 -14.84 -13.22
C GLU A 152 0.30 -15.17 -12.35
N GLU A 153 1.51 -15.01 -12.89
CA GLU A 153 2.76 -15.28 -12.18
C GLU A 153 2.91 -14.41 -10.93
N VAL A 154 2.63 -13.10 -11.04
CA VAL A 154 2.70 -12.21 -9.87
C VAL A 154 1.62 -12.53 -8.83
N ARG A 155 0.46 -13.07 -9.25
CA ARG A 155 -0.59 -13.54 -8.32
C ARG A 155 -0.21 -14.83 -7.62
N GLU A 156 0.50 -15.73 -8.30
CA GLU A 156 1.07 -16.91 -7.65
C GLU A 156 2.16 -16.52 -6.65
N PHE A 157 3.02 -15.57 -7.01
CA PHE A 157 4.03 -14.98 -6.14
C PHE A 157 3.39 -14.33 -4.89
N GLU A 158 2.36 -13.50 -5.07
CA GLU A 158 1.59 -12.88 -3.98
C GLU A 158 1.03 -13.95 -3.03
N LYS A 159 0.37 -14.98 -3.56
CA LYS A 159 -0.20 -16.07 -2.76
C LYS A 159 0.88 -16.81 -1.96
N LYS A 160 2.02 -17.12 -2.59
CA LYS A 160 3.13 -17.81 -1.94
C LYS A 160 3.69 -16.99 -0.78
N LEU A 161 4.03 -15.72 -1.02
CA LEU A 161 4.56 -14.83 0.02
C LEU A 161 3.54 -14.55 1.11
N GLN A 162 2.26 -14.43 0.77
CA GLN A 162 1.18 -14.30 1.75
C GLN A 162 1.16 -15.50 2.71
N LEU A 163 1.25 -16.71 2.18
CA LEU A 163 1.29 -17.93 2.99
C LEU A 163 2.54 -17.98 3.89
N GLU A 164 3.70 -17.63 3.34
CA GLU A 164 4.96 -17.59 4.10
C GLU A 164 4.91 -16.53 5.20
N THR A 165 4.47 -15.31 4.87
CA THR A 165 4.31 -14.20 5.81
C THR A 165 3.33 -14.55 6.93
N ASN A 166 2.18 -15.15 6.59
CA ASN A 166 1.21 -15.61 7.57
C ASN A 166 1.71 -16.79 8.43
N LYS A 167 2.76 -17.52 8.03
CA LYS A 167 3.43 -18.53 8.89
C LYS A 167 4.40 -17.91 9.87
N LEU A 168 4.93 -16.71 9.58
CA LEU A 168 5.79 -15.95 10.50
C LEU A 168 5.02 -15.34 11.68
N LYS A 169 3.72 -15.65 11.81
CA LYS A 169 2.84 -15.17 12.88
C LYS A 169 3.40 -15.50 14.27
N ILE A 170 3.27 -14.50 15.15
CA ILE A 170 3.12 -14.72 16.59
C ILE A 170 1.72 -15.30 16.85
N CYS A 171 1.67 -16.42 17.56
CA CYS A 171 0.47 -16.89 18.27
C CYS A 171 0.10 -15.85 19.34
N THR A 172 -0.85 -14.97 19.08
CA THR A 172 -1.60 -14.33 20.16
C THR A 172 -3.05 -14.13 19.72
N ASP A 173 -3.92 -15.02 20.20
CA ASP A 173 -5.34 -14.71 20.34
C ASP A 173 -5.44 -13.55 21.36
N VAL A 174 -5.61 -12.32 20.87
CA VAL A 174 -5.76 -11.14 21.74
C VAL A 174 -7.18 -10.60 21.60
N PRO A 175 -7.87 -10.31 22.72
CA PRO A 175 -9.15 -9.61 22.69
C PRO A 175 -8.99 -8.22 22.06
N LEU A 176 -9.89 -7.86 21.15
CA LEU A 176 -10.00 -6.52 20.57
C LEU A 176 -10.18 -5.48 21.69
N LEU A 177 -9.13 -4.73 22.03
CA LEU A 177 -9.27 -3.48 22.77
C LEU A 177 -9.42 -2.34 21.76
N TYR A 178 -10.63 -1.76 21.73
CA TYR A 178 -10.97 -0.58 20.96
C TYR A 178 -10.23 0.63 21.54
N LEU A 179 -9.37 1.26 20.74
CA LEU A 179 -8.75 2.55 21.06
C LEU A 179 -9.30 3.54 20.02
N GLU A 180 -10.20 4.42 20.46
CA GLU A 180 -10.69 5.53 19.63
C GLU A 180 -9.58 6.57 19.47
N CYS A 181 -9.03 6.70 18.26
CA CYS A 181 -8.19 7.84 17.90
C CYS A 181 -9.06 8.87 17.16
N SER A 182 -9.10 10.09 17.69
CA SER A 182 -9.86 11.21 17.12
C SER A 182 -8.98 12.04 16.18
N GLY A 183 -9.21 11.91 14.87
CA GLY A 183 -8.63 12.75 13.82
C GLY A 183 -8.79 12.11 12.45
N SER A 184 -9.36 12.81 11.46
CA SER A 184 -9.63 12.28 10.10
C SER A 184 -8.71 12.93 9.06
N ALA A 185 -7.98 12.09 8.30
CA ALA A 185 -7.15 12.49 7.19
C ALA A 185 -7.58 11.74 5.91
N ARG A 186 -7.82 12.46 4.81
CA ARG A 186 -8.11 11.87 3.51
C ARG A 186 -6.97 12.22 2.58
N GLN A 187 -6.33 11.24 1.97
CA GLN A 187 -5.20 11.43 1.08
C GLN A 187 -5.55 10.85 -0.27
N VAL A 188 -5.13 11.57 -1.30
CA VAL A 188 -5.25 11.13 -2.69
C VAL A 188 -3.83 10.98 -3.22
N PHE A 189 -3.60 9.91 -3.94
CA PHE A 189 -2.35 9.44 -4.47
C PHE A 189 -2.57 9.28 -5.97
N SER A 190 -1.64 9.77 -6.77
CA SER A 190 -1.71 9.60 -8.21
C SER A 190 -0.32 9.19 -8.68
N VAL A 191 -0.21 8.01 -9.26
CA VAL A 191 1.02 7.55 -9.92
C VAL A 191 0.86 7.82 -11.40
N TYR A 192 1.83 8.52 -11.95
CA TYR A 192 1.83 9.01 -13.30
C TYR A 192 2.92 8.30 -14.12
N PHE A 193 2.61 8.00 -15.37
CA PHE A 193 3.48 7.28 -16.29
C PHE A 193 3.82 8.14 -17.50
N GLY A 194 5.07 8.62 -17.56
CA GLY A 194 5.56 9.44 -18.66
C GLY A 194 6.30 8.61 -19.70
N ALA A 195 5.65 8.28 -20.80
CA ALA A 195 6.28 7.68 -21.97
C ALA A 195 7.11 8.72 -22.74
N GLU A 196 8.27 9.14 -22.21
CA GLU A 196 9.31 9.81 -23.00
C GLU A 196 10.70 9.74 -22.34
N ALA A 197 11.06 8.57 -21.81
CA ALA A 197 12.48 8.21 -21.72
C ALA A 197 12.95 7.86 -23.13
N THR A 198 13.50 8.86 -23.82
CA THR A 198 14.12 8.73 -25.13
C THR A 198 15.08 7.53 -25.09
N ARG A 199 14.73 6.45 -25.81
CA ARG A 199 15.69 5.40 -26.17
C ARG A 199 16.79 6.05 -26.99
N ARG A 200 17.86 6.49 -26.32
CA ARG A 200 19.17 6.69 -26.93
C ARG A 200 20.05 5.58 -26.42
N MET A 201 20.02 4.46 -27.14
CA MET A 201 21.22 3.64 -27.32
C MET A 201 22.10 4.31 -28.38
#